data_AF-A0A3E0DX39-F1
#
_entry.id   AF-A0A3E0DX39-F1
#
_cell.length_a   1.000
_cell.length_b   1.000
_cell.length_c   1.000
_cell.angle_alpha   90.00
_cell.angle_beta   90.00
_cell.angle_gamma   90.00
#
_symmetry.space_group_name_H-M   'P 1'
#
loop_
_entity.id
_entity.type
_entity.pdbx_description
1 polymer ?
#
loop_
_entity_poly.entity_id
_entity_poly.type
_entity_poly.pdbx_seq_one_letter_code
_entity_poly.pdbx_strand_id
1 'polypeptide(L)'
;MTEKLIENYQDFGDALILNVEYKSNIDLSNNTFKSGISEVILIISCFNRLKENTREIIKIKFSDIEDFRFVKYDRMIMDTYIGKENEFYLIDFDPIISTDKNENWINKKNSNSELSIKFKNLHYEKIE
;
A
#
# COMPACT_ATOMS: atom_id res chain seq x y z
N MET A 1 -3.37 4.88 -12.60
CA MET A 1 -3.41 3.47 -12.13
C MET A 1 -3.57 3.43 -10.62
N THR A 2 -2.73 4.16 -9.87
CA THR A 2 -2.95 4.50 -8.44
C THR A 2 -4.29 5.20 -8.20
N GLU A 3 -4.66 6.16 -9.04
CA GLU A 3 -5.96 6.85 -8.95
C GLU A 3 -7.15 5.87 -9.05
N LYS A 4 -7.11 4.87 -9.94
CA LYS A 4 -8.19 3.86 -10.05
C LYS A 4 -8.28 2.94 -8.83
N LEU A 5 -7.15 2.60 -8.22
CA LEU A 5 -7.12 1.85 -6.96
C LEU A 5 -7.83 2.66 -5.85
N ILE A 6 -7.48 3.95 -5.74
CA ILE A 6 -8.08 4.89 -4.79
C ILE A 6 -9.57 5.10 -5.11
N GLU A 7 -9.96 5.22 -6.38
CA GLU A 7 -11.38 5.35 -6.74
C GLU A 7 -12.19 4.12 -6.34
N ASN A 8 -11.66 2.91 -6.55
CA ASN A 8 -12.37 1.66 -6.29
C ASN A 8 -12.42 1.28 -4.79
N TYR A 9 -11.30 1.46 -4.09
CA TYR A 9 -11.10 0.94 -2.73
C TYR A 9 -10.83 2.03 -1.68
N GLN A 10 -10.81 3.31 -2.11
CA GLN A 10 -10.61 4.50 -1.29
C GLN A 10 -9.38 4.38 -0.39
N ASP A 11 -9.63 4.25 0.89
CA ASP A 11 -8.71 4.27 2.00
C ASP A 11 -8.40 2.86 2.53
N PHE A 12 -8.90 1.80 1.89
CA PHE A 12 -8.82 0.43 2.39
C PHE A 12 -9.44 0.26 3.79
N GLY A 13 -10.41 1.10 4.16
CA GLY A 13 -11.14 0.94 5.42
C GLY A 13 -11.80 -0.44 5.53
N ASP A 14 -11.64 -1.05 6.70
CA ASP A 14 -12.07 -2.41 7.05
C ASP A 14 -11.41 -3.53 6.22
N ALA A 15 -10.21 -3.28 5.69
CA ALA A 15 -9.48 -4.28 4.93
C ALA A 15 -8.60 -5.19 5.80
N LEU A 16 -8.34 -6.40 5.30
CA LEU A 16 -7.46 -7.38 5.94
C LEU A 16 -6.30 -7.72 5.01
N ILE A 17 -5.08 -7.54 5.49
CA ILE A 17 -3.89 -8.00 4.78
C ILE A 17 -3.77 -9.51 4.93
N LEU A 18 -3.72 -10.20 3.80
CA LEU A 18 -3.60 -11.66 3.74
C LEU A 18 -2.15 -12.10 3.52
N ASN A 19 -1.39 -11.33 2.75
CA ASN A 19 0.00 -11.66 2.44
C ASN A 19 0.80 -10.41 2.06
N VAL A 20 2.08 -10.40 2.44
CA VAL A 20 3.07 -9.39 2.02
C VAL A 20 4.32 -10.12 1.53
N GLU A 21 4.68 -9.93 0.26
CA GLU A 21 5.92 -10.46 -0.32
C GLU A 21 6.86 -9.31 -0.70
N TYR A 22 8.13 -9.42 -0.34
CA TYR A 22 9.18 -8.52 -0.83
C TYR A 22 10.11 -9.28 -1.77
N LYS A 23 10.38 -8.70 -2.95
CA LYS A 23 11.25 -9.27 -3.99
C LYS A 23 12.32 -8.25 -4.33
N SER A 24 13.59 -8.59 -4.10
CA SER A 24 14.73 -7.76 -4.50
C SER A 24 15.15 -7.98 -5.95
N ASN A 25 14.62 -9.01 -6.61
CA ASN A 25 14.88 -9.39 -8.02
C ASN A 25 16.37 -9.35 -8.41
N ILE A 26 17.26 -9.73 -7.49
CA ILE A 26 18.72 -9.68 -7.68
C ILE A 26 19.09 -10.51 -8.92
N ASP A 27 19.83 -9.90 -9.85
CA ASP A 27 20.36 -10.58 -11.03
C ASP A 27 21.74 -11.16 -10.72
N LEU A 28 21.82 -12.50 -10.72
CA LEU A 28 23.04 -13.28 -10.49
C LEU A 28 23.62 -13.88 -11.79
N SER A 29 23.08 -13.53 -12.96
CA SER A 29 23.40 -14.18 -14.25
C SER A 29 24.87 -14.08 -14.66
N ASN A 30 25.62 -13.09 -14.15
CA ASN A 30 26.98 -12.78 -14.58
C ASN A 30 28.01 -12.75 -13.44
N ASN A 31 27.81 -13.52 -12.36
CA ASN A 31 28.70 -13.53 -11.17
C ASN A 31 28.98 -12.14 -10.56
N THR A 32 28.15 -11.16 -10.87
CA THR A 32 28.21 -9.78 -10.40
C THR A 32 26.89 -9.48 -9.71
N PHE A 33 26.95 -8.92 -8.51
CA PHE A 33 25.77 -8.59 -7.73
C PHE A 33 25.13 -7.33 -8.34
N LYS A 34 24.16 -7.51 -9.24
CA LYS A 34 23.36 -6.40 -9.76
C LYS A 34 22.09 -6.26 -8.92
N SER A 35 21.92 -5.08 -8.34
CA SER A 35 20.68 -4.71 -7.65
C SER A 35 19.51 -4.87 -8.62
N GLY A 36 18.55 -5.72 -8.29
CA GLY A 36 17.31 -5.86 -9.04
C GLY A 36 16.33 -4.73 -8.76
N ILE A 37 15.20 -4.75 -9.46
CA ILE A 37 14.07 -3.86 -9.15
C ILE A 37 13.39 -4.42 -7.90
N SER A 38 13.44 -3.68 -6.79
CA SER A 38 12.66 -4.03 -5.61
C SER A 38 11.17 -3.94 -5.91
N GLU A 39 10.43 -4.97 -5.52
CA GLU A 39 8.98 -5.05 -5.64
C GLU A 39 8.37 -5.49 -4.31
N VAL A 40 7.22 -4.91 -3.96
CA VAL A 40 6.38 -5.38 -2.86
C VAL A 40 5.06 -5.88 -3.47
N ILE A 41 4.61 -7.05 -3.06
CA ILE A 41 3.30 -7.59 -3.42
C ILE A 41 2.46 -7.68 -2.16
N LEU A 42 1.31 -7.03 -2.17
CA LEU A 42 0.33 -7.04 -1.10
C LEU A 42 -0.93 -7.76 -1.59
N ILE A 43 -1.36 -8.79 -0.86
CA ILE A 43 -2.67 -9.41 -1.07
C ILE A 43 -3.57 -8.96 0.08
N ILE A 44 -4.71 -8.38 -0.27
CA ILE A 44 -5.60 -7.71 0.68
C ILE A 44 -7.05 -8.04 0.35
N SER A 45 -7.83 -8.35 1.39
CA SER A 45 -9.29 -8.48 1.32
C SER A 45 -9.92 -7.15 1.73
N CYS A 46 -10.59 -6.48 0.80
CA CYS A 46 -11.14 -5.14 0.99
C CYS A 46 -12.52 -4.98 0.35
N PHE A 47 -13.23 -3.92 0.72
CA PHE A 47 -14.52 -3.59 0.14
C PHE A 47 -14.36 -2.71 -1.09
N ASN A 48 -15.00 -3.10 -2.20
CA ASN A 48 -15.11 -2.25 -3.37
C ASN A 48 -16.26 -1.25 -3.18
N ARG A 49 -15.91 0.03 -3.00
CA ARG A 49 -16.89 1.09 -2.70
C ARG A 49 -17.79 1.41 -3.90
N LEU A 50 -17.35 1.12 -5.12
CA LEU A 50 -18.14 1.33 -6.34
C LEU A 50 -19.09 0.18 -6.67
N LYS A 51 -18.96 -0.98 -5.98
CA LYS A 51 -19.81 -2.16 -6.17
C LYS A 51 -20.56 -2.51 -4.88
N GLU A 52 -21.30 -1.55 -4.33
CA GLU A 52 -22.17 -1.76 -3.16
C GLU A 52 -21.42 -2.34 -1.93
N ASN A 53 -20.13 -2.03 -1.76
CA ASN A 53 -19.28 -2.63 -0.73
C ASN A 53 -19.18 -4.16 -0.85
N THR A 54 -19.12 -4.69 -2.07
CA THR A 54 -18.79 -6.11 -2.29
C THR A 54 -17.36 -6.37 -1.79
N ARG A 55 -17.17 -7.44 -1.03
CA ARG A 55 -15.83 -7.87 -0.60
C ARG A 55 -15.10 -8.51 -1.77
N GLU A 56 -13.88 -8.04 -2.05
CA GLU A 56 -13.01 -8.55 -3.10
C GLU A 56 -11.64 -8.85 -2.48
N ILE A 57 -10.94 -9.85 -3.03
CA ILE A 57 -9.52 -10.05 -2.76
C ILE A 57 -8.76 -9.48 -3.95
N ILE A 58 -7.84 -8.57 -3.66
CA ILE A 58 -6.99 -7.96 -4.68
C ILE A 58 -5.53 -8.21 -4.39
N LYS A 59 -4.76 -8.25 -5.46
CA LYS A 59 -3.30 -8.27 -5.42
C LYS A 59 -2.79 -6.93 -5.93
N ILE A 60 -2.00 -6.26 -5.11
CA ILE A 60 -1.35 -5.00 -5.42
C ILE A 60 0.14 -5.26 -5.56
N LYS A 61 0.71 -4.90 -6.70
CA LYS A 61 2.13 -4.97 -6.99
C LYS A 61 2.70 -3.55 -7.04
N PHE A 62 3.60 -3.26 -6.13
CA PHE A 62 4.38 -2.02 -6.05
C PHE A 62 5.76 -2.27 -6.65
N SER A 63 6.27 -1.34 -7.46
CA SER A 63 7.61 -1.39 -8.03
C SER A 63 8.30 -0.03 -7.95
N ASP A 64 9.62 -0.05 -8.14
CA ASP A 64 10.50 1.11 -7.92
C ASP A 64 10.35 1.63 -6.48
N ILE A 65 10.56 0.72 -5.53
CA ILE A 65 10.44 0.96 -4.10
C ILE A 65 11.59 1.86 -3.64
N GLU A 66 11.25 3.00 -3.05
CA GLU A 66 12.21 3.87 -2.34
C GLU A 66 12.35 3.46 -0.88
N ASP A 67 11.22 3.16 -0.24
CA ASP A 67 11.19 2.75 1.17
C ASP A 67 10.06 1.74 1.39
N PHE A 68 10.34 0.74 2.22
CA PHE A 68 9.36 -0.26 2.63
C PHE A 68 9.59 -0.59 4.09
N ARG A 69 8.56 -0.35 4.90
CA ARG A 69 8.54 -0.68 6.32
C ARG A 69 7.48 -1.73 6.56
N PHE A 70 7.90 -2.84 7.18
CA PHE A 70 7.00 -3.88 7.69
C PHE A 70 7.62 -4.45 8.95
N VAL A 71 7.13 -4.00 10.11
CA VAL A 71 7.65 -4.44 11.41
C VAL A 71 6.82 -5.60 11.93
N LYS A 72 5.53 -5.33 12.16
CA LYS A 72 4.52 -6.29 12.58
C LYS A 72 3.17 -5.63 12.30
N TYR A 73 2.33 -6.25 11.49
CA TYR A 73 0.98 -5.75 11.25
C TYR A 73 0.00 -6.92 11.40
N ASP A 74 -0.67 -6.98 12.55
CA ASP A 74 -1.59 -8.05 12.94
C ASP A 74 -3.04 -7.57 13.13
N ARG A 75 -3.35 -6.39 12.61
CA ARG A 75 -4.64 -5.70 12.76
C ARG A 75 -5.36 -5.57 11.42
N MET A 76 -6.65 -5.24 11.45
CA MET A 76 -7.35 -4.76 10.26
C MET A 76 -6.89 -3.35 9.93
N ILE A 77 -6.88 -3.01 8.65
CA ILE A 77 -6.70 -1.65 8.18
C ILE A 77 -7.99 -0.89 8.47
N MET A 78 -7.89 0.08 9.37
CA MET A 78 -9.01 0.97 9.67
C MET A 78 -9.11 2.09 8.64
N ASP A 79 -7.96 2.59 8.19
CA ASP A 79 -7.83 3.69 7.25
C ASP A 79 -6.39 3.71 6.69
N THR A 80 -6.15 4.43 5.60
CA THR A 80 -4.82 4.63 5.04
C THR A 80 -4.52 6.11 4.80
N TYR A 81 -3.25 6.48 4.95
CA TYR A 81 -2.75 7.73 4.40
C TYR A 81 -2.17 7.46 3.02
N ILE A 82 -2.65 8.19 2.01
CA ILE A 82 -2.13 8.15 0.65
C ILE A 82 -1.62 9.54 0.29
N GLY A 83 -0.31 9.65 0.12
CA GLY A 83 0.38 10.90 -0.18
C GLY A 83 1.24 10.80 -1.44
N LYS A 84 1.54 11.96 -2.03
CA LYS A 84 2.52 12.08 -3.12
C LYS A 84 3.69 12.93 -2.64
N GLU A 85 4.90 12.40 -2.76
CA GLU A 85 6.16 13.04 -2.41
C GLU A 85 7.06 13.04 -3.66
N ASN A 86 7.14 14.18 -4.37
CA ASN A 86 7.82 14.31 -5.66
C ASN A 86 7.28 13.31 -6.71
N GLU A 87 8.14 12.41 -7.18
CA GLU A 87 7.86 11.36 -8.16
C GLU A 87 7.45 10.02 -7.53
N PHE A 88 7.33 9.97 -6.18
CA PHE A 88 6.90 8.79 -5.43
C PHE A 88 5.53 9.00 -4.79
N TYR A 89 4.79 7.91 -4.65
CA TYR A 89 3.62 7.80 -3.77
C TYR A 89 4.02 7.11 -2.48
N LEU A 90 3.32 7.46 -1.41
CA LEU A 90 3.40 6.79 -0.11
C LEU A 90 2.01 6.28 0.24
N ILE A 91 1.89 5.00 0.54
CA ILE A 91 0.74 4.44 1.24
C ILE A 91 1.19 4.01 2.62
N ASP A 92 0.53 4.52 3.64
CA ASP A 92 0.72 4.19 5.04
C ASP A 92 -0.56 3.53 5.56
N PHE A 93 -0.45 2.27 5.95
CA PHE A 93 -1.57 1.44 6.43
C PHE A 93 -1.75 1.51 7.96
N ASP A 94 -0.96 2.33 8.63
CA ASP A 94 -1.05 2.63 10.06
C ASP A 94 -1.01 4.17 10.28
N PRO A 95 -1.93 4.94 9.67
CA PRO A 95 -1.86 6.39 9.71
C PRO A 95 -2.20 6.96 11.08
N ILE A 96 -1.74 8.19 11.35
CA ILE A 96 -2.22 8.97 12.49
C ILE A 96 -3.57 9.60 12.12
N ILE A 97 -4.62 9.18 12.79
CA ILE A 97 -5.97 9.77 12.66
C ILE A 97 -6.04 11.00 13.58
N SER A 98 -6.39 12.15 13.01
CA SER A 98 -6.52 13.42 13.75
C SER A 98 -7.63 14.30 13.16
N THR A 99 -7.96 15.40 13.82
CA THR A 99 -8.87 16.41 13.27
C THR A 99 -8.10 17.63 12.73
N ASP A 100 -8.63 18.23 11.66
CA ASP A 100 -8.18 19.53 11.17
C ASP A 100 -8.79 20.69 12.00
N LYS A 101 -8.50 21.93 11.62
CA LYS A 101 -9.03 23.14 12.31
C LYS A 101 -10.55 23.30 12.19
N ASN A 102 -11.18 22.57 11.27
CA ASN A 102 -12.61 22.59 11.01
C ASN A 102 -13.30 21.34 11.58
N GLU A 103 -12.64 20.59 12.45
CA GLU A 103 -13.14 19.34 13.07
C GLU A 103 -13.36 18.19 12.07
N ASN A 104 -12.79 18.26 10.86
CA ASN A 104 -12.82 17.15 9.92
C ASN A 104 -11.74 16.13 10.25
N TRP A 105 -12.08 14.85 10.17
CA TRP A 105 -11.11 13.75 10.28
C TRP A 105 -10.12 13.80 9.11
N ILE A 106 -8.83 13.70 9.43
CA ILE A 106 -7.73 13.65 8.48
C ILE A 106 -6.70 12.60 8.89
N ASN A 107 -6.23 11.85 7.90
CA ASN A 107 -5.13 10.92 8.05
C ASN A 107 -3.80 11.61 7.77
N LYS A 108 -2.83 11.39 8.65
CA LYS A 108 -1.47 11.90 8.50
C LYS A 108 -0.50 10.72 8.46
N LYS A 109 0.58 10.90 7.70
CA LYS A 109 1.73 10.00 7.71
C LYS A 109 2.20 9.74 9.14
N ASN A 110 2.34 8.47 9.50
CA ASN A 110 2.88 8.03 10.76
C ASN A 110 4.38 7.73 10.61
N SER A 111 5.23 8.53 11.26
CA SER A 111 6.70 8.30 11.23
C SER A 111 7.11 6.98 11.90
N ASN A 112 6.23 6.41 12.71
CA ASN A 112 6.42 5.12 13.37
C ASN A 112 5.57 4.00 12.76
N SER A 113 5.00 4.21 11.57
CA SER A 113 4.11 3.26 10.89
C SER A 113 4.66 1.84 10.93
N GLU A 114 3.82 0.88 11.27
CA GLU A 114 4.19 -0.53 11.24
C GLU A 114 4.16 -1.13 9.83
N LEU A 115 3.46 -0.48 8.90
CA LEU A 115 3.37 -0.87 7.49
C LEU A 115 3.20 0.36 6.57
N SER A 116 4.25 0.67 5.82
CA SER A 116 4.21 1.73 4.80
C SER A 116 5.04 1.36 3.58
N ILE A 117 4.59 1.78 2.40
CA ILE A 117 5.24 1.49 1.12
C ILE A 117 5.37 2.81 0.35
N LYS A 118 6.61 3.18 0.00
CA LYS A 118 6.93 4.32 -0.84
C LYS A 118 7.46 3.85 -2.20
N PHE A 119 6.77 4.20 -3.29
CA PHE A 119 6.94 3.58 -4.60
C PHE A 119 6.67 4.56 -5.75
N LYS A 120 7.21 4.32 -6.95
CA LYS A 120 6.80 5.09 -8.15
C LYS A 120 5.60 4.48 -8.86
N ASN A 121 5.61 3.15 -8.98
CA ASN A 121 4.68 2.42 -9.84
C ASN A 121 3.85 1.41 -9.05
N LEU A 122 2.58 1.30 -9.42
CA LEU A 122 1.63 0.35 -8.84
C LEU A 122 0.76 -0.25 -9.95
N HIS A 123 0.55 -1.56 -9.83
CA HIS A 123 -0.44 -2.31 -10.57
C HIS A 123 -1.33 -3.08 -9.58
N TYR A 124 -2.61 -3.25 -9.88
CA TYR A 124 -3.47 -4.12 -9.10
C TYR A 124 -4.43 -4.90 -9.99
N GLU A 125 -4.79 -6.09 -9.50
CA GLU A 125 -5.77 -6.97 -10.11
C GLU A 125 -6.67 -7.58 -9.04
N LYS A 126 -7.93 -7.82 -9.39
CA LYS A 126 -8.85 -8.63 -8.59
C LYS A 126 -8.47 -10.10 -8.79
N ILE A 127 -8.33 -10.84 -7.69
CA ILE A 127 -8.03 -12.28 -7.73
C ILE A 127 -9.19 -13.15 -7.22
N GLU A 128 -10.12 -12.58 -6.43
CA GLU A 128 -11.38 -13.23 -6.00
C GLU A 128 -12.50 -12.22 -5.76
#